data_AF-A0A377CJ43-F1
#
_entry.id   AF-A0A377CJ43-F1
#
_cell.length_a   1.000
_cell.length_b   1.000
_cell.length_c   1.000
_cell.angle_alpha   90.00
_cell.angle_beta   90.00
_cell.angle_gamma   90.00
#
_symmetry.space_group_name_H-M   'P 1'
#
loop_
_entity.id
_entity.type
_entity.pdbx_description
1 polymer ?
#
loop_
_entity_poly.entity_id
_entity_poly.type
_entity_poly.pdbx_seq_one_letter_code
_entity_poly.pdbx_strand_id
1 'polypeptide(L)'
;MPRQKLLTGKETLDEIADCFLACGVKTVVIKTGKDGCFIKRGDMTMKVPAVAGITAIDTIGAGDNFASGFIAALLEGKKSA
;
A
#
# COMPACT_ATOMS: atom_id res chain seq x y z
N MET A 1 -5.75 -12.62 10.30
CA MET A 1 -5.93 -11.17 10.52
C MET A 1 -4.82 -10.43 9.78
N PRO A 2 -5.10 -9.35 9.02
CA PRO A 2 -4.07 -8.61 8.29
C PRO A 2 -3.01 -8.03 9.24
N ARG A 3 -1.73 -8.08 8.84
CA ARG A 3 -0.60 -7.70 9.70
C ARG A 3 -0.67 -6.24 10.17
N GLN A 4 -1.24 -5.34 9.37
CA GLN A 4 -1.41 -3.93 9.72
C GLN A 4 -2.42 -3.72 10.86
N LYS A 5 -3.45 -4.57 10.96
CA LYS A 5 -4.42 -4.52 12.07
C LYS A 5 -3.75 -4.91 13.39
N LEU A 6 -2.90 -5.92 13.36
CA LEU A 6 -2.13 -6.36 14.54
C LEU A 6 -1.19 -5.24 15.06
N LEU A 7 -0.62 -4.44 14.17
CA LEU A 7 0.32 -3.38 14.53
C LEU A 7 -0.36 -2.12 15.08
N THR A 8 -1.59 -1.85 14.69
CA THR A 8 -2.28 -0.58 14.99
C THR A 8 -3.49 -0.73 15.91
N GLY A 9 -4.04 -1.94 16.02
CA GLY A 9 -5.33 -2.18 16.69
C GLY A 9 -6.54 -1.56 15.98
N LYS A 10 -6.37 -1.11 14.72
CA LYS A 10 -7.42 -0.45 13.93
C LYS A 10 -8.00 -1.38 12.87
N GLU A 11 -9.25 -1.11 12.48
CA GLU A 11 -10.02 -1.97 11.59
C GLU A 11 -10.10 -1.45 10.16
N THR A 12 -10.19 -0.13 9.98
CA THR A 12 -10.30 0.50 8.66
C THR A 12 -8.94 0.86 8.10
N LEU A 13 -8.78 0.81 6.77
CA LEU A 13 -7.52 1.19 6.11
C LEU A 13 -7.13 2.64 6.39
N ASP A 14 -8.13 3.52 6.55
CA ASP A 14 -7.92 4.94 6.82
C ASP A 14 -7.32 5.16 8.21
N GLU A 15 -7.93 4.58 9.25
CA GLU A 15 -7.41 4.66 10.63
C GLU A 15 -6.04 3.97 10.77
N ILE A 16 -5.84 2.83 10.08
CA ILE A 16 -4.54 2.15 10.05
C ILE A 16 -3.48 3.06 9.45
N ALA A 17 -3.78 3.73 8.33
CA ALA A 17 -2.85 4.64 7.69
C ALA A 17 -2.56 5.87 8.57
N ASP A 18 -3.56 6.41 9.25
CA ASP A 18 -3.39 7.53 10.18
C ASP A 18 -2.45 7.20 11.34
N CYS A 19 -2.50 5.97 11.87
CA CYS A 19 -1.53 5.53 12.88
C CYS A 19 -0.08 5.63 12.37
N PHE A 20 0.19 5.22 11.13
CA PHE A 20 1.53 5.30 10.56
C PHE A 20 1.93 6.75 10.22
N LEU A 21 1.02 7.56 9.67
CA LEU A 21 1.25 8.98 9.42
C LEU A 21 1.57 9.75 10.70
N ALA A 22 0.90 9.42 11.81
CA ALA A 22 1.19 9.97 13.13
C ALA A 22 2.60 9.63 13.65
N CYS A 23 3.23 8.56 13.13
CA CYS A 23 4.64 8.24 13.39
C CYS A 23 5.63 9.07 12.55
N GLY A 24 5.16 9.99 11.71
CA GLY A 24 6.00 10.91 10.93
C GLY A 24 6.34 10.42 9.52
N VAL A 25 5.84 9.26 9.08
CA VAL A 25 6.00 8.85 7.68
C VAL A 25 5.15 9.75 6.78
N LYS A 26 5.66 10.10 5.60
CA LYS A 26 4.98 11.03 4.68
C LYS A 26 3.97 10.34 3.77
N THR A 27 4.08 9.04 3.57
CA THR A 27 3.25 8.28 2.64
C THR A 27 3.10 6.86 3.16
N VAL A 28 1.87 6.38 3.18
CA VAL A 28 1.52 5.01 3.57
C VAL A 28 0.89 4.32 2.36
N VAL A 29 1.43 3.16 1.99
CA VAL A 29 0.90 2.32 0.91
C VAL A 29 0.55 0.95 1.50
N ILE A 30 -0.73 0.59 1.47
CA ILE A 30 -1.25 -0.67 2.00
C ILE A 30 -1.71 -1.54 0.83
N LYS A 31 -1.10 -2.71 0.66
CA LYS A 31 -1.53 -3.70 -0.32
C LYS A 31 -2.85 -4.33 0.14
N THR A 32 -3.84 -4.36 -0.75
CA THR A 32 -5.16 -4.97 -0.53
C THR A 32 -5.36 -6.23 -1.39
N GLY A 33 -4.27 -6.83 -1.88
CA GLY A 33 -4.30 -8.07 -2.65
C GLY A 33 -5.01 -7.89 -3.98
N LYS A 34 -6.06 -8.68 -4.22
CA LYS A 34 -6.87 -8.63 -5.45
C LYS A 34 -7.59 -7.29 -5.67
N ASP A 35 -7.71 -6.47 -4.63
CA ASP A 35 -8.34 -5.14 -4.71
C ASP A 35 -7.31 -4.05 -5.04
N GLY A 36 -6.02 -4.39 -5.17
CA GLY A 36 -4.93 -3.48 -5.53
C GLY A 36 -4.20 -2.92 -4.32
N CYS A 37 -4.17 -1.59 -4.18
CA CYS A 37 -3.58 -0.93 -3.01
C CYS A 37 -4.33 0.35 -2.61
N PHE A 38 -4.15 0.72 -1.35
CA PHE A 38 -4.59 1.96 -0.74
C PHE A 38 -3.38 2.84 -0.44
N ILE A 39 -3.46 4.13 -0.77
CA ILE A 39 -2.40 5.12 -0.58
C ILE A 39 -2.96 6.27 0.24
N LYS A 40 -2.24 6.70 1.28
CA LYS A 40 -2.53 7.93 2.03
C LYS A 40 -1.27 8.77 2.21
N ARG A 41 -1.35 10.07 1.93
CA ARG A 41 -0.26 11.05 2.05
C ARG A 41 -0.86 12.43 2.34
N GLY A 42 -0.59 12.99 3.52
CA GLY A 42 -1.12 14.29 3.90
C GLY A 42 -2.65 14.31 3.84
N ASP A 43 -3.19 15.21 3.01
CA ASP A 43 -4.61 15.39 2.72
C ASP A 43 -5.13 14.53 1.55
N MET A 44 -4.28 13.67 0.97
CA MET A 44 -4.61 12.81 -0.16
C MET A 44 -4.82 11.36 0.27
N THR A 45 -5.94 10.79 -0.18
CA THR A 45 -6.27 9.37 -0.07
C THR A 45 -6.65 8.83 -1.44
N MET A 46 -6.08 7.70 -1.84
CA MET A 46 -6.32 7.06 -3.15
C MET A 46 -6.43 5.55 -3.01
N LYS A 47 -7.29 4.94 -3.83
CA LYS A 47 -7.29 3.49 -4.08
C LYS A 47 -6.87 3.25 -5.52
N VAL A 48 -5.86 2.40 -5.71
CA VAL A 48 -5.41 1.96 -7.03
C VAL A 48 -5.91 0.52 -7.21
N PRO A 49 -6.78 0.25 -8.20
CA PRO A 49 -7.30 -1.09 -8.42
C PRO A 49 -6.18 -2.04 -8.87
N ALA A 50 -6.34 -3.34 -8.58
CA ALA A 50 -5.49 -4.35 -9.18
C ALA A 50 -5.69 -4.40 -10.71
N VAL A 51 -4.65 -4.84 -11.42
CA VAL A 51 -4.75 -5.10 -12.86
C VAL A 51 -5.77 -6.21 -13.10
N ALA A 52 -6.77 -5.93 -13.93
CA ALA A 52 -7.83 -6.88 -14.24
C ALA A 52 -7.32 -8.05 -15.12
N GLY A 53 -8.00 -9.20 -15.03
CA GLY A 53 -7.71 -10.37 -15.88
C GLY A 53 -6.46 -11.16 -15.48
N ILE A 54 -5.87 -10.90 -14.31
CA ILE A 54 -4.72 -11.64 -13.81
C ILE A 54 -5.18 -12.86 -12.99
N THR A 55 -4.76 -14.05 -13.42
CA THR A 55 -4.85 -15.28 -12.62
C THR A 55 -3.54 -15.46 -11.87
N ALA A 56 -3.57 -15.36 -10.54
CA ALA A 56 -2.39 -15.61 -9.72
C ALA A 56 -2.04 -17.10 -9.74
N ILE A 57 -0.88 -17.44 -10.31
CA ILE A 57 -0.36 -18.82 -10.36
C ILE A 57 0.54 -19.07 -9.13
N ASP A 58 1.45 -18.14 -8.86
CA ASP A 58 2.30 -18.10 -7.67
C ASP A 58 2.31 -16.68 -7.13
N THR A 59 2.24 -16.55 -5.81
CA THR A 59 2.23 -15.27 -5.09
C THR A 59 3.52 -15.01 -4.32
N ILE A 60 4.46 -15.97 -4.33
CA ILE A 60 5.80 -15.78 -3.77
C ILE A 60 6.46 -14.58 -4.44
N GLY A 61 6.98 -13.66 -3.62
CA GLY A 61 7.64 -12.45 -4.10
C GLY A 61 6.70 -11.36 -4.62
N ALA A 62 5.38 -11.57 -4.74
CA ALA A 62 4.46 -10.52 -5.19
C ALA A 62 4.52 -9.27 -4.28
N GLY A 63 4.71 -9.49 -2.98
CA GLY A 63 4.93 -8.43 -2.01
C GLY A 63 6.23 -7.65 -2.25
N ASP A 64 7.35 -8.36 -2.42
CA ASP A 64 8.67 -7.75 -2.59
C ASP A 64 8.80 -7.04 -3.93
N ASN A 65 8.25 -7.64 -5.00
CA ASN A 65 8.19 -7.05 -6.34
C ASN A 65 7.33 -5.78 -6.37
N PHE A 66 6.23 -5.73 -5.61
CA PHE A 66 5.45 -4.50 -5.47
C PHE A 66 6.28 -3.40 -4.81
N ALA A 67 7.01 -3.73 -3.73
CA ALA A 67 7.82 -2.75 -3.01
C ALA A 67 9.00 -2.25 -3.86
N SER A 68 9.70 -3.16 -4.55
CA SER A 68 10.80 -2.81 -5.43
C SER A 68 10.35 -1.95 -6.61
N GLY A 69 9.24 -2.29 -7.27
CA GLY A 69 8.67 -1.50 -8.35
C GLY A 69 8.25 -0.09 -7.90
N PHE A 70 7.65 0.03 -6.72
CA PHE A 70 7.31 1.33 -6.14
C PHE A 70 8.56 2.18 -5.86
N ILE A 71 9.57 1.60 -5.20
CA ILE A 71 10.82 2.30 -4.88
C ILE A 71 11.57 2.70 -6.16
N ALA A 72 11.66 1.81 -7.14
CA ALA A 72 12.29 2.09 -8.42
C ALA A 72 11.63 3.28 -9.12
N ALA A 73 10.28 3.32 -9.15
CA ALA A 73 9.54 4.45 -9.71
C ALA A 73 9.87 5.78 -9.02
N LEU A 74 10.00 5.79 -7.67
CA LEU A 74 10.40 7.00 -6.95
C LEU A 74 11.82 7.44 -7.28
N LEU A 75 12.75 6.50 -7.42
CA LEU A 75 14.14 6.78 -7.81
C LEU A 75 14.23 7.33 -9.24
N GLU A 76 13.33 6.92 -10.13
CA GLU A 76 13.16 7.47 -11.49
C GLU A 76 12.49 8.85 -11.50
N GLY A 77 12.14 9.42 -10.33
CA GLY A 77 11.51 10.73 -10.22
C GLY A 77 10.00 10.73 -10.43
N LYS A 78 9.34 9.57 -10.48
CA LYS A 78 7.88 9.50 -10.49
C LYS A 78 7.34 9.88 -9.11
N LYS A 79 6.19 10.55 -9.08
CA LYS A 79 5.55 11.00 -7.83
C LYS A 79 4.71 9.87 -7.23
N SER A 80 4.75 9.71 -5.91
CA SER A 80 3.95 8.74 -5.14
C SER A 80 2.47 9.14 -4.98
N ALA A 81 1.86 9.70 -6.03
CA ALA A 81 0.74 10.65 -6.02
C ALA A 81 1.16 12.10 -5.67
#